data_AF-A0A804LRN5-F1
#
_entry.id   AF-A0A804LRN5-F1
#
_cell.length_a   1.000
_cell.length_b   1.000
_cell.length_c   1.000
_cell.angle_alpha   90.00
_cell.angle_beta   90.00
_cell.angle_gamma   90.00
#
_symmetry.space_group_name_H-M   'P 1'
#
loop_
_entity.id
_entity.type
_entity.pdbx_description
1 polymer ?
#
loop_
_entity_poly.entity_id
_entity_poly.type
_entity_poly.pdbx_seq_one_letter_code
_entity_poly.pdbx_strand_id
1 'polypeptide(L)'
;MVVTAAGSAEEAVRRWVDAAGGRLVLDGGLATELEANGADLNDPLWSAKCLLSSPHLIRKVHMDYLEAGANIIITASYQATIQGFESKGFSKEQSENLLTKSVEIALEAREMFLKEHLEKSTPIQHPVLVAASLGSYGAYLADGSEYSGDYGEAGTKEFLKDFHRRRLQVLAEAGPDLIAFETIPNKLEAEVYYFAIRVFCLAFLSILRKQFLIVGNFVFFRRMSNFSRSATSISLHGFPSTQKMECIL
;
A
#
# COMPACT_ATOMS: atom_id res chain seq x y z
N MET A 1 -15.78 1.33 28.84
CA MET A 1 -14.60 2.13 28.42
C MET A 1 -14.52 2.02 26.91
N VAL A 2 -14.93 3.05 26.17
CA VAL A 2 -14.94 3.02 24.69
C VAL A 2 -13.52 3.37 24.23
N VAL A 3 -12.73 2.35 23.89
CA VAL A 3 -11.48 2.56 23.15
C VAL A 3 -11.89 3.00 21.75
N THR A 4 -11.58 4.25 21.38
CA THR A 4 -11.83 4.73 20.02
C THR A 4 -10.92 3.97 19.06
N ALA A 5 -11.41 3.59 17.87
CA ALA A 5 -10.63 2.84 16.88
C ALA A 5 -9.27 3.51 16.53
N ALA A 6 -9.20 4.83 16.64
CA ALA A 6 -7.98 5.61 16.49
C ALA A 6 -6.92 5.28 17.56
N GLY A 7 -7.33 5.13 18.82
CA GLY A 7 -6.42 4.74 19.92
C GLY A 7 -5.86 3.33 19.73
N SER A 8 -6.67 2.39 19.25
CA SER A 8 -6.19 1.01 19.00
C SER A 8 -5.21 0.89 17.82
N ALA A 9 -5.34 1.74 16.79
CA ALA A 9 -4.45 1.74 15.65
C ALA A 9 -3.11 2.39 15.99
N GLU A 10 -3.13 3.55 16.66
CA GLU A 10 -1.91 4.23 17.10
C GLU A 10 -1.08 3.37 18.06
N GLU A 11 -1.73 2.69 19.00
CA GLU A 11 -1.06 1.73 19.90
C GLU A 11 -0.41 0.57 19.14
N ALA A 12 -1.05 0.07 18.09
CA ALA A 12 -0.52 -1.05 17.32
C ALA A 12 0.70 -0.65 16.48
N VAL A 13 0.67 0.52 15.83
CA VAL A 13 1.85 1.08 15.16
C VAL A 13 3.00 1.27 16.14
N ARG A 14 2.74 1.88 17.30
CA ARG A 14 3.76 2.08 18.35
C ARG A 14 4.40 0.76 18.78
N ARG A 15 3.59 -0.28 19.01
CA ARG A 15 4.11 -1.62 19.36
C ARG A 15 5.03 -2.19 18.28
N TRP A 16 4.71 -2.00 17.00
CA TRP A 16 5.58 -2.45 15.92
C TRP A 16 6.88 -1.67 15.85
N VAL A 17 6.82 -0.34 15.98
CA VAL A 17 8.00 0.53 15.99
C VAL A 17 8.92 0.19 17.15
N ASP A 18 8.37 0.03 18.36
CA ASP A 18 9.13 -0.34 19.56
C ASP A 18 9.80 -1.72 19.38
N ALA A 19 9.06 -2.70 18.87
CA ALA A 19 9.57 -4.05 18.60
C ALA A 19 10.65 -4.08 17.50
N ALA A 20 10.67 -3.11 16.60
CA ALA A 20 11.68 -2.97 15.56
C ALA A 20 12.89 -2.10 15.97
N GLY A 21 12.99 -1.72 17.25
CA GLY A 21 14.10 -0.90 17.76
C GLY A 21 13.96 0.58 17.46
N GLY A 22 12.73 1.08 17.34
CA GLY A 22 12.41 2.50 17.19
C GLY A 22 12.21 2.98 15.75
N ARG A 23 12.29 2.09 14.74
CA ARG A 23 12.02 2.42 13.33
C ARG A 23 11.56 1.20 12.55
N LEU A 24 10.77 1.43 11.49
CA LEU A 24 10.39 0.40 10.53
C LEU A 24 11.01 0.73 9.16
N VAL A 25 11.57 -0.28 8.51
CA VAL A 25 12.14 -0.18 7.17
C VAL A 25 11.11 -0.63 6.14
N LEU A 26 10.81 0.22 5.15
CA LEU A 26 10.00 -0.14 4.00
C LEU A 26 10.87 -0.83 2.94
N ASP A 27 10.24 -1.66 2.12
CA ASP A 27 10.86 -2.19 0.91
C ASP A 27 11.12 -1.08 -0.14
N GLY A 28 11.77 -1.47 -1.24
CA GLY A 28 12.14 -0.56 -2.32
C GLY A 28 11.23 -0.68 -3.55
N GLY A 29 11.70 -0.15 -4.67
CA GLY A 29 10.96 -0.21 -5.94
C GLY A 29 10.78 -1.64 -6.44
N LEU A 30 9.52 -2.08 -6.55
CA LEU A 30 9.18 -3.41 -7.05
C LEU A 30 9.55 -3.59 -8.53
N ALA A 31 9.31 -2.57 -9.37
CA ALA A 31 9.55 -2.63 -10.82
C ALA A 31 11.03 -2.93 -11.13
N THR A 32 11.95 -2.18 -10.54
CA THR A 32 13.39 -2.30 -10.78
C THR A 32 13.91 -3.70 -10.43
N GLU A 33 13.45 -4.27 -9.33
CA GLU A 33 13.84 -5.62 -8.91
C GLU A 33 13.18 -6.70 -9.77
N LEU A 34 11.95 -6.50 -10.23
CA LEU A 34 11.31 -7.41 -11.19
C LEU A 34 12.08 -7.45 -12.52
N GLU A 35 12.49 -6.29 -13.05
CA GLU A 35 13.32 -6.21 -14.26
C GLU A 35 14.68 -6.87 -14.06
N ALA A 36 15.35 -6.63 -12.93
CA ALA A 36 16.62 -7.28 -12.58
C ALA A 36 16.49 -8.81 -12.51
N ASN A 37 15.31 -9.31 -12.17
CA ASN A 37 14.96 -10.73 -12.15
C ASN A 37 14.37 -11.25 -13.48
N GLY A 38 14.39 -10.43 -14.55
CA GLY A 38 14.04 -10.83 -15.91
C GLY A 38 12.55 -10.69 -16.27
N ALA A 39 11.76 -9.94 -15.49
CA ALA A 39 10.37 -9.64 -15.84
C ALA A 39 10.29 -8.63 -17.00
N ASP A 40 9.33 -8.83 -17.91
CA ASP A 40 9.01 -7.89 -18.98
C ASP A 40 7.91 -6.91 -18.56
N LEU A 41 8.33 -5.69 -18.22
CA LEU A 41 7.45 -4.60 -17.75
C LEU A 41 6.97 -3.66 -18.87
N ASN A 42 7.12 -4.03 -20.15
CA ASN A 42 6.63 -3.24 -21.29
C ASN A 42 5.09 -3.31 -21.45
N ASP A 43 4.34 -3.05 -20.39
CA ASP A 43 2.89 -2.88 -20.40
C ASP A 43 2.52 -1.75 -19.41
N PRO A 44 1.65 -0.79 -19.77
CA PRO A 44 1.16 0.23 -18.84
C PRO A 44 0.56 -0.35 -17.53
N LEU A 45 0.13 -1.61 -17.56
CA LEU A 45 -0.37 -2.36 -16.41
C LEU A 45 0.60 -3.48 -16.01
N TRP A 46 1.92 -3.22 -16.02
CA TRP A 46 2.95 -4.22 -15.75
C TRP A 46 2.75 -4.94 -14.42
N SER A 47 2.33 -4.25 -13.35
CA SER A 47 2.15 -4.88 -12.03
C SER A 47 1.03 -5.93 -12.08
N ALA A 48 -0.04 -5.59 -12.79
CA ALA A 48 -1.16 -6.45 -13.12
C ALA A 48 -0.75 -7.65 -14.00
N LYS A 49 0.08 -7.44 -15.01
CA LYS A 49 0.63 -8.51 -15.87
C LYS A 49 1.53 -9.46 -15.09
N CYS A 50 2.36 -8.95 -14.17
CA CYS A 50 3.25 -9.76 -13.34
C CYS A 50 2.48 -10.66 -12.38
N LEU A 51 1.33 -10.23 -11.86
CA LEU A 51 0.46 -11.08 -11.02
C LEU A 51 0.00 -12.35 -11.74
N LEU A 52 -0.22 -12.27 -13.05
CA LEU A 52 -0.65 -13.40 -13.88
C LEU A 52 0.52 -14.24 -14.37
N SER A 53 1.49 -13.58 -15.00
CA SER A 53 2.56 -14.26 -15.74
C SER A 53 3.71 -14.71 -14.85
N SER A 54 4.00 -13.94 -13.80
CA SER A 54 5.24 -14.05 -13.04
C SER A 54 5.04 -13.89 -11.51
N PRO A 55 4.01 -14.51 -10.88
CA PRO A 55 3.79 -14.36 -9.45
C PRO A 55 4.96 -14.88 -8.59
N HIS A 56 5.71 -15.84 -9.13
CA HIS A 56 6.93 -16.36 -8.50
C HIS A 56 8.06 -15.30 -8.42
N LEU A 57 8.17 -14.40 -9.40
CA LEU A 57 9.14 -13.29 -9.36
C LEU A 57 8.73 -12.24 -8.32
N ILE A 58 7.44 -11.91 -8.22
CA ILE A 58 6.92 -11.00 -7.19
C ILE A 58 7.27 -11.54 -5.79
N ARG A 59 6.98 -12.82 -5.56
CA ARG A 59 7.32 -13.47 -4.29
C ARG A 59 8.82 -13.44 -4.01
N LYS A 60 9.65 -13.70 -5.02
CA LYS A 60 11.11 -13.62 -4.90
C LYS A 60 11.56 -12.21 -4.51
N VAL A 61 11.06 -11.17 -5.16
CA VAL A 61 11.44 -9.79 -4.84
C VAL A 61 11.03 -9.41 -3.41
N HIS A 62 9.82 -9.81 -2.96
CA HIS A 62 9.44 -9.62 -1.55
C HIS A 62 10.39 -10.33 -0.59
N MET A 63 10.75 -11.58 -0.87
CA MET A 63 11.75 -12.31 -0.08
C MET A 63 13.10 -11.59 -0.06
N ASP A 64 13.59 -11.13 -1.22
CA ASP A 64 14.87 -10.44 -1.33
C ASP A 64 14.89 -9.14 -0.48
N TYR A 65 13.77 -8.40 -0.43
CA TYR A 65 13.65 -7.23 0.45
C TYR A 65 13.60 -7.59 1.94
N LEU A 66 12.92 -8.68 2.31
CA LEU A 66 12.90 -9.16 3.70
C LEU A 66 14.30 -9.59 4.16
N GLU A 67 15.03 -10.33 3.33
CA GLU A 67 16.43 -10.71 3.59
C GLU A 67 17.35 -9.48 3.68
N ALA A 68 17.05 -8.42 2.94
CA ALA A 68 17.76 -7.14 3.02
C ALA A 68 17.42 -6.29 4.27
N GLY A 69 16.50 -6.76 5.11
CA GLY A 69 16.11 -6.14 6.37
C GLY A 69 14.86 -5.26 6.33
N ALA A 70 14.01 -5.38 5.30
CA ALA A 70 12.72 -4.70 5.28
C ALA A 70 11.80 -5.25 6.38
N ASN A 71 11.11 -4.35 7.08
CA ASN A 71 10.03 -4.69 8.01
C ASN A 71 8.67 -4.71 7.32
N ILE A 72 8.49 -3.94 6.26
CA ILE A 72 7.22 -3.79 5.57
C ILE A 72 7.47 -4.05 4.08
N ILE A 73 6.74 -5.02 3.52
CA ILE A 73 6.68 -5.25 2.07
C ILE A 73 5.36 -4.74 1.49
N ILE A 74 5.43 -4.06 0.35
CA ILE A 74 4.29 -3.43 -0.31
C ILE A 74 3.84 -4.30 -1.49
N THR A 75 2.55 -4.63 -1.55
CA THR A 75 1.99 -5.53 -2.57
C THR A 75 2.08 -4.97 -3.99
N ALA A 76 2.08 -5.84 -4.99
CA ALA A 76 2.11 -5.49 -6.42
C ALA A 76 0.77 -4.93 -6.97
N SER A 77 0.09 -4.07 -6.22
CA SER A 77 -1.27 -3.58 -6.52
C SER A 77 -1.38 -2.08 -6.83
N TYR A 78 -0.26 -1.37 -7.00
CA TYR A 78 -0.22 0.07 -7.29
C TYR A 78 -1.14 0.48 -8.44
N GLN A 79 -0.92 -0.11 -9.62
CA GLN A 79 -1.71 0.13 -10.83
C GLN A 79 -2.84 -0.89 -11.02
N ALA A 80 -2.91 -1.91 -10.15
CA ALA A 80 -3.96 -2.92 -10.24
C ALA A 80 -5.30 -2.27 -9.90
N THR A 81 -6.18 -2.20 -10.89
CA THR A 81 -7.52 -1.62 -10.78
C THR A 81 -8.52 -2.51 -11.48
N ILE A 82 -9.75 -2.56 -10.97
CA ILE A 82 -10.81 -3.37 -11.57
C ILE A 82 -11.04 -2.92 -13.01
N GLN A 83 -11.11 -1.61 -13.23
CA GLN A 83 -11.29 -0.98 -14.53
C GLN A 83 -10.11 -1.26 -15.48
N GLY A 84 -8.87 -1.20 -14.97
CA GLY A 84 -7.67 -1.53 -15.75
C GLY A 84 -7.69 -2.98 -16.23
N PHE A 85 -8.05 -3.92 -15.36
CA PHE A 85 -8.20 -5.33 -15.72
C PHE A 85 -9.38 -5.55 -16.69
N GLU A 86 -10.54 -4.94 -16.45
CA GLU A 86 -11.70 -5.04 -17.35
C GLU A 86 -11.37 -4.54 -18.77
N SER A 87 -10.57 -3.47 -18.89
CA SER A 87 -10.10 -2.96 -20.19
C SER A 87 -9.21 -3.94 -20.97
N LYS A 88 -8.60 -4.90 -20.26
CA LYS A 88 -7.77 -5.97 -20.83
C LYS A 88 -8.55 -7.27 -21.05
N GLY A 89 -9.87 -7.26 -20.85
CA GLY A 89 -10.77 -8.39 -21.12
C GLY A 89 -11.01 -9.33 -19.94
N PHE A 90 -10.59 -8.96 -18.73
CA PHE A 90 -10.91 -9.72 -17.52
C PHE A 90 -12.33 -9.41 -17.05
N SER A 91 -13.01 -10.40 -16.47
CA SER A 91 -14.25 -10.15 -15.75
C SER A 91 -13.98 -9.37 -14.45
N LYS A 92 -15.01 -8.72 -13.92
CA LYS A 92 -14.93 -8.10 -12.59
C LYS A 92 -14.44 -9.07 -11.51
N GLU A 93 -14.94 -10.30 -11.51
CA GLU A 93 -14.53 -11.34 -10.55
C GLU A 93 -13.05 -11.69 -10.70
N GLN A 94 -12.58 -11.89 -11.93
CA GLN A 94 -11.15 -12.13 -12.19
C GLN A 94 -10.29 -10.96 -11.72
N SER A 95 -10.76 -9.74 -11.93
CA SER A 95 -10.07 -8.51 -11.53
C SER A 95 -9.97 -8.39 -10.00
N GLU A 96 -11.05 -8.69 -9.28
CA GLU A 96 -11.04 -8.72 -7.81
C GLU A 96 -10.14 -9.85 -7.29
N ASN A 97 -10.15 -11.03 -7.91
CA ASN A 97 -9.26 -12.13 -7.57
C ASN A 97 -7.77 -11.77 -7.76
N LEU A 98 -7.43 -10.99 -8.78
CA LEU A 98 -6.05 -10.52 -8.98
C LEU A 98 -5.60 -9.52 -7.92
N LEU A 99 -6.49 -8.65 -7.47
CA LEU A 99 -6.22 -7.76 -6.33
C LEU A 99 -5.97 -8.58 -5.06
N THR A 100 -6.83 -9.55 -4.75
CA THR A 100 -6.62 -10.48 -3.63
C THR A 100 -5.29 -11.22 -3.78
N LYS A 101 -4.97 -11.69 -4.99
CA LYS A 101 -3.75 -12.45 -5.24
C LYS A 101 -2.48 -11.65 -4.96
N SER A 102 -2.50 -10.34 -5.21
CA SER A 102 -1.36 -9.46 -4.89
C SER A 102 -1.02 -9.45 -3.41
N VAL A 103 -2.04 -9.53 -2.53
CA VAL A 103 -1.88 -9.59 -1.09
C VAL A 103 -1.45 -10.99 -0.66
N GLU A 104 -2.09 -12.03 -1.19
CA GLU A 104 -1.73 -13.43 -0.91
C GLU A 104 -0.25 -13.71 -1.18
N ILE A 105 0.28 -13.24 -2.32
CA ILE A 105 1.69 -13.46 -2.68
C ILE A 105 2.64 -12.83 -1.65
N ALA A 106 2.33 -11.63 -1.15
CA ALA A 106 3.14 -10.97 -0.12
C ALA A 106 3.01 -11.67 1.25
N LEU A 107 1.81 -12.14 1.61
CA LEU A 107 1.58 -12.93 2.81
C LEU A 107 2.35 -14.26 2.76
N GLU A 108 2.30 -14.96 1.62
CA GLU A 108 3.08 -16.18 1.36
C GLU A 108 4.58 -15.92 1.52
N ALA A 109 5.10 -14.81 0.97
CA ALA A 109 6.51 -14.42 1.12
C ALA A 109 6.89 -14.23 2.60
N ARG A 110 6.08 -13.49 3.36
CA ARG A 110 6.29 -13.31 4.80
C ARG A 110 6.30 -14.65 5.54
N GLU A 111 5.35 -15.54 5.25
CA GLU A 111 5.25 -16.85 5.91
C GLU A 111 6.47 -17.73 5.60
N MET A 112 6.92 -17.74 4.34
CA MET A 112 8.14 -18.45 3.92
C MET A 112 9.37 -17.90 4.65
N PHE A 113 9.56 -16.58 4.66
CA PHE A 113 10.67 -15.93 5.33
C PHE A 113 10.75 -16.29 6.82
N LEU A 114 9.63 -16.19 7.54
CA LEU A 114 9.56 -16.51 8.96
C LEU A 114 9.84 -18.00 9.22
N LYS A 115 9.29 -18.88 8.39
CA LYS A 115 9.50 -20.33 8.51
C LYS A 115 10.97 -20.71 8.29
N GLU A 116 11.59 -20.21 7.23
CA GLU A 116 12.99 -20.51 6.93
C GLU A 116 13.93 -20.06 8.04
N HIS A 117 13.69 -18.88 8.62
CA HIS A 117 14.49 -18.34 9.72
C HIS A 117 14.30 -19.10 11.03
N LEU A 118 13.09 -19.61 11.28
CA LEU A 118 12.83 -20.49 12.41
C LEU A 118 13.59 -21.82 12.27
N GLU A 119 13.55 -22.43 11.08
CA GLU A 119 14.25 -23.69 10.78
C GLU A 119 15.78 -23.54 10.85
N LYS A 120 16.31 -22.37 10.46
CA LYS A 120 17.74 -22.02 10.55
C LYS A 120 18.20 -21.64 11.96
N SER A 121 17.33 -21.70 12.98
CA SER A 121 17.61 -21.25 14.36
C SER A 121 18.02 -19.78 14.48
N THR A 122 17.58 -18.94 13.56
CA THR A 122 17.80 -17.49 13.53
C THR A 122 16.45 -16.77 13.55
N PRO A 123 15.66 -16.90 14.64
CA PRO A 123 14.30 -16.40 14.66
C PRO A 123 14.26 -14.87 14.48
N ILE A 124 13.35 -14.41 13.62
CA ILE A 124 13.09 -12.99 13.41
C ILE A 124 12.40 -12.43 14.65
N GLN A 125 13.01 -11.43 15.29
CA GLN A 125 12.51 -10.83 16.54
C GLN A 125 11.81 -9.48 16.32
N HIS A 126 11.85 -8.95 15.10
CA HIS A 126 11.17 -7.73 14.70
C HIS A 126 9.88 -8.05 13.91
N PRO A 127 8.91 -7.12 13.85
CA PRO A 127 7.74 -7.30 13.00
C PRO A 127 8.12 -7.43 11.52
N VAL A 128 7.33 -8.23 10.81
CA VAL A 128 7.30 -8.35 9.35
C VAL A 128 5.86 -8.14 8.91
N LEU A 129 5.61 -7.06 8.18
CA LEU A 129 4.29 -6.54 7.87
C LEU A 129 4.06 -6.54 6.35
N VAL A 130 2.82 -6.73 5.94
CA VAL A 130 2.36 -6.61 4.56
C VAL A 130 1.46 -5.39 4.43
N ALA A 131 1.83 -4.48 3.53
CA ALA A 131 1.04 -3.32 3.18
C ALA A 131 0.42 -3.48 1.79
N ALA A 132 -0.91 -3.47 1.70
CA ALA A 132 -1.57 -3.49 0.41
C ALA A 132 -1.49 -2.11 -0.26
N SER A 133 -0.78 -2.03 -1.38
CA SER A 133 -0.66 -0.79 -2.16
C SER A 133 -1.98 -0.40 -2.82
N LEU A 134 -2.30 0.89 -2.77
CA LEU A 134 -3.41 1.51 -3.44
C LEU A 134 -2.93 2.83 -4.05
N GLY A 135 -2.61 2.80 -5.35
CA GLY A 135 -2.16 3.97 -6.12
C GLY A 135 -3.26 4.97 -6.46
N SER A 136 -2.87 6.16 -6.91
CA SER A 136 -3.80 7.19 -7.40
C SER A 136 -4.57 6.78 -8.66
N TYR A 137 -5.62 7.52 -8.97
CA TYR A 137 -6.33 7.46 -10.25
C TYR A 137 -5.39 7.79 -11.42
N GLY A 138 -4.43 8.71 -11.21
CA GLY A 138 -3.44 9.02 -12.24
C GLY A 138 -2.58 7.82 -12.63
N ALA A 139 -2.29 6.91 -11.70
CA ALA A 139 -1.56 5.68 -11.98
C ALA A 139 -2.33 4.72 -12.90
N TYR A 140 -3.67 4.78 -12.86
CA TYR A 140 -4.52 4.06 -13.80
C TYR A 140 -4.55 4.70 -15.19
N LEU A 141 -4.50 6.03 -15.28
CA LEU A 141 -4.50 6.72 -16.57
C LEU A 141 -3.23 6.47 -17.39
N ALA A 142 -2.10 6.17 -16.72
CA ALA A 142 -0.82 5.85 -17.35
C ALA A 142 -0.32 6.93 -18.33
N ASP A 143 -0.67 8.20 -18.07
CA ASP A 143 -0.33 9.39 -18.86
C ASP A 143 0.60 10.37 -18.10
N GLY A 144 1.09 9.96 -16.93
CA GLY A 144 1.91 10.78 -16.04
C GLY A 144 1.12 11.69 -15.10
N SER A 145 -0.23 11.64 -15.12
CA SER A 145 -1.06 12.40 -14.19
C SER A 145 -0.89 12.00 -12.72
N GLU A 146 -0.26 10.85 -12.44
CA GLU A 146 0.22 10.45 -11.11
C GLU A 146 1.25 11.43 -10.51
N TYR A 147 1.87 12.29 -11.33
CA TYR A 147 2.78 13.35 -10.89
C TYR A 147 2.17 14.75 -10.97
N SER A 148 1.25 15.01 -11.91
CA SER A 148 0.62 16.33 -12.06
C SER A 148 -0.58 16.52 -11.14
N GLY A 149 -1.32 15.44 -10.86
CA GLY A 149 -2.61 15.47 -10.16
C GLY A 149 -3.73 16.11 -10.96
N ASP A 150 -3.52 16.37 -12.25
CA ASP A 150 -4.56 16.86 -13.17
C ASP A 150 -5.27 15.68 -13.83
N TYR A 151 -6.50 15.44 -13.40
CA TYR A 151 -7.36 14.36 -13.89
C TYR A 151 -8.45 14.87 -14.86
N GLY A 152 -8.39 16.15 -15.23
CA GLY A 152 -9.42 16.81 -16.03
C GLY A 152 -10.80 16.82 -15.36
N GLU A 153 -11.85 17.00 -16.17
CA GLU A 153 -13.24 17.10 -15.70
C GLU A 153 -13.77 15.80 -15.07
N ALA A 154 -13.13 14.65 -15.37
CA ALA A 154 -13.50 13.35 -14.81
C ALA A 154 -13.11 13.20 -13.33
N GLY A 155 -12.15 13.98 -12.83
CA GLY A 155 -11.59 13.90 -11.48
C GLY A 155 -12.48 14.43 -10.35
N THR A 156 -13.80 14.26 -10.43
CA THR A 156 -14.71 14.69 -9.36
C THR A 156 -14.53 13.83 -8.10
N LYS A 157 -14.87 14.39 -6.94
CA LYS A 157 -14.77 13.68 -5.66
C LYS A 157 -15.63 12.42 -5.61
N GLU A 158 -16.84 12.49 -6.17
CA GLU A 158 -17.79 11.40 -6.27
C GLU A 158 -17.24 10.27 -7.15
N PHE A 159 -16.71 10.62 -8.32
CA PHE A 159 -16.08 9.67 -9.22
C PHE A 159 -14.88 8.96 -8.56
N LEU A 160 -13.97 9.71 -7.95
CA LEU A 160 -12.79 9.16 -7.27
C LEU A 160 -13.17 8.24 -6.11
N LYS A 161 -14.24 8.58 -5.38
CA LYS A 161 -14.79 7.72 -4.33
C LYS A 161 -15.29 6.40 -4.89
N ASP A 162 -16.04 6.42 -5.98
CA ASP A 162 -16.58 5.21 -6.61
C ASP A 162 -15.47 4.36 -7.22
N PHE A 163 -14.48 4.99 -7.84
CA PHE A 163 -13.30 4.36 -8.41
C PHE A 163 -12.52 3.54 -7.37
N HIS A 164 -12.24 4.11 -6.20
CA HIS A 164 -11.43 3.45 -5.17
C HIS A 164 -12.20 2.51 -4.25
N ARG A 165 -13.52 2.70 -4.07
CA ARG A 165 -14.30 2.01 -3.02
C ARG A 165 -14.16 0.50 -3.08
N ARG A 166 -14.43 -0.12 -4.23
CA ARG A 166 -14.43 -1.58 -4.32
C ARG A 166 -13.01 -2.15 -4.23
N ARG A 167 -12.03 -1.50 -4.87
CA ARG A 167 -10.62 -1.89 -4.77
C ARG A 167 -10.13 -1.89 -3.32
N LEU A 168 -10.44 -0.84 -2.56
CA LEU A 168 -10.11 -0.75 -1.14
C LEU A 168 -10.75 -1.89 -0.33
N GLN A 169 -12.02 -2.21 -0.60
CA GLN A 169 -12.71 -3.31 0.08
C GLN A 169 -12.04 -4.65 -0.18
N VAL A 170 -11.74 -4.97 -1.45
CA VAL A 170 -11.11 -6.23 -1.84
C VAL A 170 -9.72 -6.36 -1.24
N LEU A 171 -8.87 -5.34 -1.37
CA LEU A 171 -7.52 -5.34 -0.78
C LEU A 171 -7.57 -5.46 0.73
N ALA A 172 -8.52 -4.79 1.39
CA ALA A 172 -8.71 -4.97 2.81
C ALA A 172 -9.14 -6.41 3.11
N GLU A 173 -10.19 -6.94 2.49
CA GLU A 173 -10.74 -8.29 2.72
C GLU A 173 -9.67 -9.38 2.55
N ALA A 174 -8.68 -9.19 1.67
CA ALA A 174 -7.54 -10.08 1.48
C ALA A 174 -6.58 -10.18 2.69
N GLY A 175 -6.74 -9.32 3.71
CA GLY A 175 -6.07 -9.46 5.01
C GLY A 175 -4.63 -8.94 5.14
N PRO A 176 -4.23 -7.80 4.54
CA PRO A 176 -2.95 -7.18 4.83
C PRO A 176 -2.94 -6.57 6.24
N ASP A 177 -1.76 -6.30 6.78
CA ASP A 177 -1.60 -5.60 8.07
C ASP A 177 -1.91 -4.10 7.91
N LEU A 178 -1.51 -3.54 6.77
CA LEU A 178 -1.63 -2.13 6.41
C LEU A 178 -2.27 -1.96 5.02
N ILE A 179 -2.92 -0.82 4.78
CA ILE A 179 -3.18 -0.32 3.42
C ILE A 179 -2.25 0.87 3.17
N ALA A 180 -1.46 0.84 2.10
CA ALA A 180 -0.57 1.92 1.68
C ALA A 180 -1.23 2.75 0.58
N PHE A 181 -1.65 3.98 0.90
CA PHE A 181 -2.05 4.95 -0.14
C PHE A 181 -0.78 5.59 -0.68
N GLU A 182 -0.49 5.39 -1.97
CA GLU A 182 0.81 5.79 -2.52
C GLU A 182 0.72 6.62 -3.80
N THR A 183 1.61 7.62 -3.89
CA THR A 183 1.71 8.57 -5.00
C THR A 183 0.38 9.25 -5.31
N ILE A 184 -0.10 10.06 -4.36
CA ILE A 184 -1.39 10.77 -4.43
C ILE A 184 -1.16 12.26 -4.72
N PRO A 185 -1.12 12.68 -5.99
CA PRO A 185 -0.84 14.07 -6.35
C PRO A 185 -2.08 14.97 -6.23
N ASN A 186 -3.28 14.40 -6.28
CA ASN A 186 -4.52 15.15 -6.33
C ASN A 186 -5.14 15.33 -4.94
N LYS A 187 -5.47 16.58 -4.60
CA LYS A 187 -6.05 16.94 -3.29
C LYS A 187 -7.43 16.31 -3.04
N LEU A 188 -8.31 16.29 -4.05
CA LEU A 188 -9.65 15.72 -3.89
C LEU A 188 -9.56 14.22 -3.64
N GLU A 189 -8.62 13.55 -4.30
CA GLU A 189 -8.34 12.13 -4.07
C GLU A 189 -7.80 11.86 -2.67
N ALA A 190 -6.88 12.68 -2.17
CA ALA A 190 -6.42 12.59 -0.78
C ALA A 190 -7.57 12.75 0.23
N GLU A 191 -8.52 13.66 -0.03
CA GLU A 191 -9.74 13.80 0.78
C GLU A 191 -10.66 12.57 0.71
N VAL A 192 -10.76 11.92 -0.46
CA VAL A 192 -11.50 10.66 -0.63
C VAL A 192 -10.91 9.57 0.24
N TYR A 193 -9.59 9.39 0.27
CA TYR A 193 -8.96 8.40 1.15
C TYR A 193 -9.11 8.74 2.62
N TYR A 194 -8.93 10.01 3.00
CA TYR A 194 -9.15 10.42 4.39
C TYR A 194 -10.57 10.08 4.86
N PHE A 195 -11.57 10.35 4.03
CA PHE A 195 -12.95 9.99 4.33
C PHE A 195 -13.15 8.46 4.36
N ALA A 196 -12.56 7.73 3.41
CA ALA A 196 -12.61 6.28 3.36
C ALA A 196 -12.04 5.65 4.63
N ILE A 197 -10.85 6.07 5.08
CA ILE A 197 -10.21 5.65 6.33
C ILE A 197 -11.18 5.87 7.51
N ARG A 198 -11.75 7.07 7.62
CA ARG A 198 -12.69 7.38 8.72
C ARG A 198 -13.91 6.47 8.72
N VAL A 199 -14.53 6.25 7.57
CA VAL A 199 -15.70 5.37 7.45
C VAL A 199 -15.32 3.90 7.68
N PHE A 200 -14.17 3.46 7.18
CA PHE A 200 -13.71 2.08 7.32
C PHE A 200 -13.39 1.76 8.79
N CYS A 201 -12.70 2.66 9.50
CA CYS A 201 -12.45 2.55 10.94
C CYS A 201 -13.74 2.57 11.77
N LEU A 202 -14.80 3.23 11.32
CA LEU A 202 -16.09 3.29 12.00
C LEU A 202 -16.99 2.08 11.69
N ALA A 203 -16.97 1.55 10.46
CA ALA A 203 -17.82 0.44 10.01
C ALA A 203 -17.28 -0.93 10.43
N PHE A 204 -15.96 -1.09 10.57
CA PHE A 204 -15.30 -2.36 10.91
C PHE A 204 -14.92 -2.47 12.40
N LEU A 205 -15.74 -1.90 13.30
CA LEU A 205 -15.61 -2.04 14.76
C LEU A 205 -15.83 -3.48 15.27
N SER A 206 -16.16 -4.45 14.42
CA SER A 206 -16.50 -5.81 14.86
C SER A 206 -15.57 -6.93 14.40
N ILE A 207 -14.78 -6.82 13.30
CA ILE A 207 -14.18 -8.03 12.69
C ILE A 207 -12.71 -7.94 12.22
N LEU A 208 -12.13 -6.79 11.83
CA LEU A 208 -10.73 -6.78 11.32
C LEU A 208 -9.94 -5.55 11.79
N ARG A 209 -8.90 -5.76 12.62
CA ARG A 209 -7.99 -4.71 13.14
C ARG A 209 -7.00 -4.25 12.06
N LYS A 210 -7.45 -3.48 11.07
CA LYS A 210 -6.59 -2.96 9.98
C LYS A 210 -6.07 -1.56 10.25
N GLN A 211 -4.86 -1.30 9.81
CA GLN A 211 -4.17 -0.01 9.95
C GLN A 211 -3.84 0.59 8.58
N PHE A 212 -3.56 1.88 8.52
CA PHE A 212 -3.33 2.61 7.27
C PHE A 212 -1.95 3.26 7.29
N LEU A 213 -1.23 3.16 6.18
CA LEU A 213 0.05 3.81 5.90
C LEU A 213 -0.13 4.71 4.68
N ILE A 214 0.50 5.88 4.65
CA ILE A 214 0.57 6.73 3.47
C ILE A 214 2.04 6.78 3.06
N VAL A 215 2.37 6.30 1.86
CA VAL A 215 3.74 6.21 1.35
C VAL A 215 3.86 7.11 0.12
N GLY A 216 4.56 8.24 0.19
CA GLY A 216 4.75 9.09 -0.99
C GLY A 216 5.34 10.47 -0.73
N ASN A 217 5.89 11.06 -1.80
CA ASN A 217 6.41 12.42 -1.82
C ASN A 217 5.30 13.43 -1.55
N PHE A 218 5.22 13.95 -0.32
CA PHE A 218 4.35 15.07 -0.01
C PHE A 218 4.89 16.36 -0.64
N VAL A 219 4.39 16.69 -1.83
CA VAL A 219 4.33 18.10 -2.26
C VAL A 219 3.05 18.68 -1.64
N PHE A 220 3.24 19.53 -0.62
CA PHE A 220 2.26 20.35 0.10
C PHE A 220 1.48 19.76 1.29
N PHE A 221 1.96 20.05 2.51
CA PHE A 221 1.11 20.28 3.69
C PHE A 221 1.64 21.41 4.59
N ARG A 222 2.11 22.54 4.01
CA ARG A 222 2.50 23.73 4.80
C ARG A 222 1.43 24.83 4.90
N ARG A 223 0.19 24.60 4.43
CA ARG A 223 -0.87 25.62 4.46
C ARG A 223 -2.30 25.09 4.68
N MET A 224 -2.46 24.12 5.59
CA MET A 224 -3.78 23.74 6.16
C MET A 224 -3.86 24.02 7.68
N SER A 225 -3.21 25.08 8.16
CA SER A 225 -3.14 25.41 9.59
C SER A 225 -4.42 26.01 10.21
N ASN A 226 -5.58 25.96 9.55
CA ASN A 226 -6.81 26.56 10.06
C ASN A 226 -8.03 25.62 10.16
N PHE A 227 -7.85 24.29 10.06
CA PHE A 227 -8.95 23.36 10.31
C PHE A 227 -8.71 22.57 11.61
N SER A 228 -9.29 23.07 12.70
CA SER A 228 -9.55 22.41 13.99
C SER A 228 -8.33 21.82 14.74
N ARG A 229 -8.01 22.45 15.87
CA ARG A 229 -7.13 21.92 16.93
C ARG A 229 -7.69 20.61 17.50
N SER A 230 -7.29 19.46 16.94
CA SER A 230 -7.23 18.13 17.61
C SER A 230 -6.83 16.99 16.65
N ALA A 231 -5.91 17.21 15.71
CA ALA A 231 -5.39 16.15 14.84
C ALA A 231 -3.97 15.76 15.28
N THR A 232 -3.81 14.50 15.72
CA THR A 232 -2.50 13.87 15.96
C THR A 232 -1.70 13.88 14.66
N SER A 233 -0.53 14.51 14.69
CA SER A 233 0.36 14.66 13.54
C SER A 233 1.04 13.33 13.20
N ILE A 234 0.92 12.88 11.95
CA ILE A 234 1.86 11.95 11.33
C ILE A 234 2.67 12.79 10.34
N SER A 235 3.95 13.00 10.62
CA SER A 235 4.89 13.65 9.67
C SER A 235 5.80 12.59 9.08
N LEU A 236 5.83 12.50 7.76
CA LEU A 236 6.86 11.81 6.98
C LEU A 236 7.62 12.89 6.22
N HIS A 237 8.91 13.02 6.47
CA HIS A 237 9.78 13.92 5.70
C HIS A 237 10.34 13.18 4.49
N GLY A 238 10.08 13.70 3.29
CA GLY A 238 10.55 13.13 2.03
C GLY A 238 12.03 13.38 1.76
N PHE A 239 12.70 12.40 1.16
CA PHE A 239 14.03 12.50 0.54
C PHE A 239 13.97 11.98 -0.91
N PRO A 240 14.86 12.44 -1.81
CA PRO A 240 14.80 12.16 -3.24
C PRO A 240 15.12 10.69 -3.60
N SER A 241 14.64 10.30 -4.78
CA SER A 241 14.38 8.95 -5.30
C SER A 241 15.55 7.98 -5.51
N THR A 242 16.63 8.07 -4.73
CA THR A 242 17.78 7.13 -4.87
C THR A 242 18.41 6.67 -3.55
N GLN A 243 17.74 6.83 -2.41
CA GLN A 243 18.18 6.27 -1.13
C GLN A 243 17.01 5.62 -0.41
N LYS A 244 17.26 4.49 0.28
CA LYS A 244 16.29 3.73 1.08
C LYS A 244 15.36 4.70 1.83
N MET A 245 14.04 4.57 1.65
CA MET A 245 13.07 5.35 2.42
C MET A 245 13.12 4.89 3.88
N GLU A 246 13.82 5.66 4.71
CA GLU A 246 13.71 5.53 6.16
C GLU A 246 12.42 6.24 6.62
N CYS A 247 11.42 5.48 7.05
CA CYS A 247 10.30 6.03 7.82
C CYS A 247 10.80 6.35 9.23
N ILE A 248 11.23 7.60 9.44
CA ILE A 248 11.47 8.15 10.79
C ILE A 248 10.16 8.84 11.22
N LEU A 249 9.50 8.28 12.23
CA LEU A 249 8.35 8.88 12.93
C LEU A 249 8.79 9.54 14.23
#